data_AF-G9QW51-F1
#
_entry.id   AF-G9QW51-F1
#
_cell.length_a   1.000
_cell.length_b   1.000
_cell.length_c   1.000
_cell.angle_alpha   90.00
_cell.angle_beta   90.00
_cell.angle_gamma   90.00
#
_symmetry.space_group_name_H-M   'P 1'
#
loop_
_entity.id
_entity.type
_entity.pdbx_description
1 polymer ?
#
loop_
_entity_poly.entity_id
_entity_poly.type
_entity_poly.pdbx_seq_one_letter_code
_entity_poly.pdbx_strand_id
1 'polypeptide(L)'
;MKKTIFIIIALLAAGSLLIINKGNLQDKGNLMDNTNTYTVIAHNGREVKFDKKTNLIVSENEIKGQTNNDLLSKLVLDSRAILDSSPYKNYKPLYYNPKPNSLGQTDYLSFKPWLDISYKASSTKLSPWTKSEKAYYESLKDKRDRYIYLVKRSNLKCTMIDIPEDAIGRVDSSGKLTKPEYAEIYDEVNAHKGTLKSELFAAEWNICAGVLGSTVGFSGGVGLGYAGFKARAYQSMFLSAQLGQDGALEALADMFEYSTYLVGLNKNLQMAEEFRKLAKNPPLDEYGMMPYLDEIVGSYFVMDFNRGGVAAMPDNSLYKDLRELVEDEGKLLDPRDIDANETTREEFVSYVKKELPNFQDKYEVPGFPQEMEERDISLFIDSTLLEAKIMSLTPPEGYPNAPYYNTPEELTRLYEAGKLDKKLNPLTPVMYRDSFPEDLRQKILSYAKEHNIKD
;
A
#
# COMPACT_ATOMS: atom_id res chain seq x y z
N MET A 1 -0.21 35.11 -10.63
CA MET A 1 0.18 33.79 -11.18
C MET A 1 0.85 32.99 -10.07
N LYS A 2 0.62 31.66 -10.00
CA LYS A 2 0.87 30.71 -8.87
C LYS A 2 -0.34 30.50 -7.95
N LYS A 3 -1.36 29.79 -8.46
CA LYS A 3 -2.40 29.10 -7.64
C LYS A 3 -2.51 27.60 -7.92
N THR A 4 -1.76 27.06 -8.89
CA THR A 4 -1.92 25.68 -9.37
C THR A 4 -1.05 24.65 -8.63
N ILE A 5 -0.01 25.06 -7.90
CA ILE A 5 0.94 24.12 -7.26
C ILE A 5 0.40 23.53 -5.94
N PHE A 6 -0.66 24.11 -5.35
CA PHE A 6 -1.21 23.63 -4.08
C PHE A 6 -2.10 22.38 -4.20
N ILE A 7 -2.46 21.94 -5.41
CA ILE A 7 -3.49 20.92 -5.63
C ILE A 7 -2.91 19.49 -5.59
N ILE A 8 -1.67 19.28 -6.06
CA ILE A 8 -1.12 17.92 -6.24
C ILE A 8 -0.83 17.23 -4.89
N ILE A 9 -0.33 17.95 -3.88
CA ILE A 9 -0.07 17.35 -2.55
C ILE A 9 -1.32 17.29 -1.69
N ALA A 10 -2.28 18.20 -1.90
CA ALA A 10 -3.58 18.08 -1.26
C ALA A 10 -4.34 16.82 -1.71
N LEU A 11 -4.04 16.25 -2.89
CA LEU A 11 -4.59 14.98 -3.37
C LEU A 11 -3.88 13.74 -2.79
N LEU A 12 -2.58 13.83 -2.47
CA LEU A 12 -1.85 12.74 -1.78
C LEU A 12 -2.14 12.68 -0.28
N ALA A 13 -2.62 13.79 0.31
CA ALA A 13 -2.87 13.90 1.75
C ALA A 13 -4.37 14.09 2.12
N ALA A 14 -5.25 14.36 1.15
CA ALA A 14 -6.70 14.27 1.33
C ALA A 14 -7.22 13.15 0.44
N GLY A 15 -7.63 12.04 1.08
CA GLY A 15 -8.18 10.89 0.38
C GLY A 15 -9.31 11.28 -0.56
N SER A 16 -9.32 10.59 -1.71
CA SER A 16 -10.49 10.26 -2.51
C SER A 16 -11.62 11.29 -2.51
N LEU A 17 -11.48 12.36 -3.31
CA LEU A 17 -12.65 12.93 -3.96
C LEU A 17 -12.77 12.34 -5.38
N LEU A 18 -13.67 11.37 -5.50
CA LEU A 18 -14.39 11.10 -6.73
C LEU A 18 -14.88 12.43 -7.33
N ILE A 19 -14.32 12.83 -8.47
CA ILE A 19 -14.98 13.74 -9.41
C ILE A 19 -15.21 12.95 -10.70
N ILE A 20 -16.10 11.97 -10.63
CA ILE A 20 -16.90 11.61 -11.80
C ILE A 20 -18.01 12.65 -11.85
N ASN A 21 -17.78 13.76 -12.57
CA ASN A 21 -18.83 14.73 -12.80
C ASN A 21 -19.73 14.25 -13.95
N LYS A 22 -20.53 13.21 -13.68
CA LYS A 22 -21.71 12.84 -14.50
C LYS A 22 -22.96 13.12 -13.67
N GLY A 23 -23.53 14.31 -13.84
CA GLY A 23 -24.88 14.64 -13.39
C GLY A 23 -24.93 15.60 -12.19
N ASN A 24 -24.70 16.89 -12.44
CA ASN A 24 -25.48 18.01 -11.88
C ASN A 24 -24.88 19.35 -12.36
N LEU A 25 -25.18 19.71 -13.60
CA LEU A 25 -25.10 21.08 -14.09
C LEU A 25 -26.40 21.38 -14.82
N GLN A 26 -27.44 21.70 -14.04
CA GLN A 26 -28.55 22.50 -14.52
C GLN A 26 -28.51 23.84 -13.79
N ASP A 27 -28.35 24.90 -14.59
CA ASP A 27 -28.62 26.32 -14.34
C ASP A 27 -27.70 27.05 -13.32
N LYS A 28 -27.08 28.21 -13.59
CA LYS A 28 -27.24 29.23 -14.65
C LYS A 28 -26.03 30.18 -14.59
N GLY A 29 -25.58 30.67 -15.75
CA GLY A 29 -24.81 31.93 -15.83
C GLY A 29 -23.58 31.93 -16.73
N ASN A 30 -23.78 32.06 -18.05
CA ASN A 30 -22.84 32.56 -19.07
C ASN A 30 -21.33 32.54 -18.78
N LEU A 31 -20.70 31.41 -19.10
CA LEU A 31 -19.44 31.36 -19.86
C LEU A 31 -19.57 30.19 -20.83
N MET A 32 -19.46 30.43 -22.13
CA MET A 32 -19.33 29.34 -23.10
C MET A 32 -18.03 28.59 -22.79
N ASP A 33 -18.13 27.38 -22.25
CA ASP A 33 -16.98 26.52 -22.00
C ASP A 33 -16.51 25.94 -23.35
N ASN A 34 -15.60 26.67 -24.00
CA ASN A 34 -15.15 26.44 -25.37
C ASN A 34 -14.13 25.28 -25.49
N THR A 35 -14.08 24.37 -24.51
CA THR A 35 -13.13 23.25 -24.51
C THR A 35 -13.82 21.94 -24.88
N ASN A 36 -13.48 21.40 -26.05
CA ASN A 36 -13.91 20.07 -26.54
C ASN A 36 -13.26 18.91 -25.75
N THR A 37 -12.77 19.15 -24.53
CA THR A 37 -11.97 18.19 -23.74
C THR A 37 -12.57 17.89 -22.37
N TYR A 38 -12.18 16.77 -21.77
CA TYR A 38 -12.41 16.42 -20.36
C TYR A 38 -11.11 15.91 -19.70
N THR A 39 -11.01 15.95 -18.37
CA THR A 39 -9.81 15.52 -17.64
C THR A 39 -10.04 14.18 -16.94
N VAL A 40 -9.04 13.30 -17.01
CA VAL A 40 -8.95 12.05 -16.25
C VAL A 40 -7.72 12.12 -15.35
N ILE A 41 -7.84 11.63 -14.12
CA ILE A 41 -6.69 11.41 -13.25
C ILE A 41 -6.11 10.03 -13.58
N ALA A 42 -4.92 9.98 -14.15
CA ALA A 42 -4.19 8.73 -14.41
C ALA A 42 -3.91 7.97 -13.11
N HIS A 43 -3.53 6.69 -13.21
CA HIS A 43 -3.32 5.85 -12.02
C HIS A 43 -2.20 6.38 -11.10
N ASN A 44 -1.23 7.12 -11.67
CA ASN A 44 -0.14 7.78 -10.95
C ASN A 44 -0.49 9.19 -10.43
N GLY A 45 -1.74 9.64 -10.58
CA GLY A 45 -2.25 10.88 -10.03
C GLY A 45 -2.09 12.10 -10.94
N ARG A 46 -1.50 11.95 -12.14
CA ARG A 46 -1.38 13.05 -13.10
C ARG A 46 -2.71 13.35 -13.79
N GLU A 47 -2.96 14.62 -14.06
CA GLU A 47 -4.10 15.08 -14.83
C GLU A 47 -3.82 14.92 -16.33
N VAL A 48 -4.70 14.21 -17.03
CA VAL A 48 -4.60 13.94 -18.47
C VAL A 48 -5.84 14.48 -19.18
N LYS A 49 -5.65 15.28 -20.23
CA LYS A 49 -6.74 15.86 -21.03
C LYS A 49 -7.09 14.94 -22.20
N PHE A 50 -8.38 14.71 -22.40
CA PHE A 50 -8.94 13.88 -23.48
C PHE A 50 -9.88 14.70 -24.34
N ASP A 51 -9.86 14.47 -25.66
CA ASP A 51 -10.89 14.98 -26.56
C ASP A 51 -12.22 14.24 -26.36
N LYS A 52 -13.33 14.98 -26.21
CA LYS A 52 -14.67 14.44 -25.92
C LYS A 52 -15.24 13.56 -27.03
N LYS A 53 -14.80 13.72 -28.28
CA LYS A 53 -15.36 12.98 -29.43
C LYS A 53 -14.60 11.70 -29.70
N THR A 54 -13.28 11.76 -29.61
CA THR A 54 -12.37 10.67 -29.97
C THR A 54 -11.92 9.85 -28.76
N ASN A 55 -12.03 10.40 -27.54
CA ASN A 55 -11.43 9.84 -26.33
C ASN A 55 -9.92 9.59 -26.46
N LEU A 56 -9.23 10.43 -27.25
CA LEU A 56 -7.78 10.42 -27.35
C LEU A 56 -7.17 11.50 -26.45
N ILE A 57 -6.00 11.21 -25.89
CA ILE A 57 -5.21 12.18 -25.14
C ILE A 57 -4.81 13.32 -26.07
N VAL A 58 -4.95 14.53 -25.56
CA VAL A 58 -4.58 15.76 -26.26
C VAL A 58 -3.57 16.56 -25.44
N SER A 59 -2.60 17.12 -26.14
CA SER A 59 -1.63 18.05 -25.57
C SER A 59 -1.81 19.44 -26.19
N GLU A 60 -1.42 20.47 -25.43
CA GLU A 60 -1.46 21.86 -25.89
C GLU A 60 -0.39 22.12 -26.97
N ASN A 61 0.69 21.36 -26.96
CA ASN A 61 1.80 21.49 -27.90
C ASN A 61 1.92 20.22 -28.76
N GLU A 62 2.33 20.41 -30.01
CA GLU A 62 2.73 19.28 -30.87
C GLU A 62 3.99 18.62 -30.28
N ILE A 63 3.90 17.32 -30.02
CA ILE A 63 5.03 16.51 -29.54
C ILE A 63 5.38 15.51 -30.64
N LYS A 64 6.56 15.69 -31.23
CA LYS A 64 7.07 14.84 -32.32
C LYS A 64 7.67 13.54 -31.76
N GLY A 65 7.73 12.51 -32.59
CA GLY A 65 8.33 11.22 -32.23
C GLY A 65 7.48 10.39 -31.27
N GLN A 66 6.16 10.61 -31.25
CA GLN A 66 5.22 9.78 -30.50
C GLN A 66 4.34 8.96 -31.45
N THR A 67 3.99 7.75 -31.05
CA THR A 67 3.15 6.79 -31.78
C THR A 67 2.08 6.21 -30.86
N ASN A 68 1.06 5.53 -31.40
CA ASN A 68 0.09 4.74 -30.61
C ASN A 68 -0.65 5.53 -29.51
N ASN A 69 -1.09 6.77 -29.81
CA ASN A 69 -1.87 7.58 -28.87
C ASN A 69 -3.17 6.88 -28.44
N ASP A 70 -3.80 6.13 -29.34
CA ASP A 70 -4.97 5.31 -29.05
C ASP A 70 -4.70 4.26 -27.95
N LEU A 71 -3.54 3.59 -27.98
CA LEU A 71 -3.15 2.61 -26.95
C LEU A 71 -2.92 3.30 -25.60
N LEU A 72 -2.18 4.41 -25.56
CA LEU A 72 -1.95 5.14 -24.31
C LEU A 72 -3.27 5.70 -23.74
N SER A 73 -4.13 6.24 -24.59
CA SER A 73 -5.44 6.75 -24.22
C SER A 73 -6.30 5.66 -23.59
N LYS A 74 -6.32 4.47 -24.20
CA LYS A 74 -7.00 3.30 -23.67
C LYS A 74 -6.40 2.86 -22.33
N LEU A 75 -5.07 2.81 -22.20
CA LEU A 75 -4.40 2.45 -20.96
C LEU A 75 -4.79 3.35 -19.79
N VAL A 76 -4.82 4.67 -19.99
CA VAL A 76 -5.19 5.63 -18.94
C VAL A 76 -6.65 5.45 -18.52
N LEU A 77 -7.55 5.21 -19.48
CA LEU A 77 -8.97 4.98 -19.17
C LEU A 77 -9.21 3.63 -18.48
N ASP A 78 -8.55 2.56 -18.94
CA ASP A 78 -8.69 1.21 -18.38
C ASP A 78 -8.09 1.15 -16.96
N SER A 79 -6.91 1.74 -16.75
CA SER A 79 -6.29 1.82 -15.40
C SER A 79 -7.12 2.66 -14.43
N ARG A 80 -7.72 3.77 -14.88
CA ARG A 80 -8.67 4.54 -14.08
C ARG A 80 -9.91 3.72 -13.72
N ALA A 81 -10.47 2.99 -14.68
CA ALA A 81 -11.64 2.14 -14.45
C ALA A 81 -11.36 1.05 -13.39
N ILE A 82 -10.14 0.47 -13.39
CA ILE A 82 -9.70 -0.47 -12.36
C ILE A 82 -9.71 0.20 -10.98
N LEU A 83 -9.12 1.39 -10.84
CA LEU A 83 -9.11 2.12 -9.56
C LEU A 83 -10.53 2.47 -9.08
N ASP A 84 -11.41 2.89 -10.00
CA ASP A 84 -12.82 3.20 -9.70
C ASP A 84 -13.62 1.96 -9.29
N SER A 85 -13.14 0.76 -9.64
CA SER A 85 -13.74 -0.52 -9.23
C SER A 85 -13.33 -0.98 -7.83
N SER A 86 -12.43 -0.26 -7.16
CA SER A 86 -11.90 -0.63 -5.84
C SER A 86 -12.99 -1.02 -4.83
N PRO A 87 -12.78 -2.08 -4.02
CA PRO A 87 -13.65 -2.38 -2.88
C PRO A 87 -13.74 -1.21 -1.88
N TYR A 88 -12.76 -0.30 -1.89
CA TYR A 88 -12.72 0.89 -1.04
C TYR A 88 -13.29 2.15 -1.70
N LYS A 89 -13.93 2.05 -2.88
CA LYS A 89 -14.53 3.21 -3.57
C LYS A 89 -15.56 3.99 -2.74
N ASN A 90 -16.20 3.31 -1.78
CA ASN A 90 -17.18 3.88 -0.87
C ASN A 90 -16.58 4.31 0.48
N TYR A 91 -15.26 4.25 0.62
CA TYR A 91 -14.56 4.70 1.82
C TYR A 91 -14.93 6.16 2.11
N LYS A 92 -15.28 6.42 3.37
CA LYS A 92 -15.63 7.77 3.85
C LYS A 92 -14.67 8.16 4.96
N PRO A 93 -13.83 9.19 4.75
CA PRO A 93 -12.90 9.65 5.77
C PRO A 93 -13.67 10.23 6.97
N LEU A 94 -13.07 10.12 8.15
CA LEU A 94 -13.58 10.75 9.37
C LEU A 94 -12.51 11.70 9.91
N TYR A 95 -12.62 12.98 9.57
CA TYR A 95 -11.57 13.94 9.90
C TYR A 95 -11.55 14.35 11.37
N TYR A 96 -10.35 14.59 11.90
CA TYR A 96 -10.15 15.31 13.15
C TYR A 96 -10.69 16.75 13.03
N ASN A 97 -11.32 17.24 14.10
CA ASN A 97 -11.76 18.62 14.19
C ASN A 97 -10.73 19.47 14.96
N PRO A 98 -9.95 20.33 14.27
CA PRO A 98 -9.00 21.23 14.93
C PRO A 98 -9.68 22.43 15.60
N LYS A 99 -10.96 22.70 15.30
CA LYS A 99 -11.68 23.85 15.84
C LYS A 99 -12.33 23.52 17.19
N PRO A 100 -12.34 24.46 18.15
CA PRO A 100 -13.03 24.27 19.43
C PRO A 100 -14.51 23.95 19.24
N ASN A 101 -15.01 22.96 19.96
CA ASN A 101 -16.44 22.67 20.09
C ASN A 101 -17.11 23.69 21.06
N SER A 102 -18.40 23.50 21.36
CA SER A 102 -19.15 24.37 22.27
C SER A 102 -18.59 24.45 23.70
N LEU A 103 -17.75 23.48 24.10
CA LEU A 103 -17.05 23.45 25.38
C LEU A 103 -15.61 23.95 25.28
N GLY A 104 -15.20 24.49 24.13
CA GLY A 104 -13.83 24.96 23.90
C GLY A 104 -12.81 23.85 23.62
N GLN A 105 -13.24 22.60 23.45
CA GLN A 105 -12.35 21.45 23.25
C GLN A 105 -12.11 21.16 21.77
N THR A 106 -10.89 20.75 21.41
CA THR A 106 -10.53 20.27 20.08
C THR A 106 -10.27 18.76 20.13
N ASP A 107 -10.16 18.11 18.97
CA ASP A 107 -9.80 16.69 18.94
C ASP A 107 -8.29 16.44 19.21
N TYR A 108 -7.51 17.47 19.57
CA TYR A 108 -6.05 17.39 19.69
C TYR A 108 -5.60 16.28 20.65
N LEU A 109 -6.28 16.10 21.78
CA LEU A 109 -5.94 15.04 22.75
C LEU A 109 -6.08 13.63 22.17
N SER A 110 -7.01 13.43 21.22
CA SER A 110 -7.18 12.14 20.52
C SER A 110 -6.23 11.98 19.33
N PHE A 111 -5.71 13.08 18.78
CA PHE A 111 -4.67 13.07 17.75
C PHE A 111 -3.27 12.85 18.35
N LYS A 112 -3.01 13.43 19.53
CA LYS A 112 -1.68 13.45 20.17
C LYS A 112 -0.98 12.08 20.22
N PRO A 113 -1.65 10.95 20.54
CA PRO A 113 -0.97 9.65 20.54
C PRO A 113 -0.40 9.25 19.17
N TRP A 114 -1.08 9.61 18.08
CA TRP A 114 -0.60 9.37 16.72
C TRP A 114 0.56 10.32 16.38
N LEU A 115 0.49 11.58 16.80
CA LEU A 115 1.62 12.51 16.65
C LEU A 115 2.86 12.05 17.43
N ASP A 116 2.69 11.60 18.68
CA ASP A 116 3.79 11.17 19.53
C ASP A 116 4.50 9.94 18.96
N ILE A 117 3.76 9.02 18.34
CA ILE A 117 4.32 7.79 17.79
C ILE A 117 4.97 7.99 16.42
N SER A 118 4.58 9.02 15.65
CA SER A 118 5.20 9.32 14.34
C SER A 118 6.63 9.83 14.43
N TYR A 119 7.11 10.20 15.63
CA TYR A 119 8.53 10.50 15.88
C TYR A 119 9.41 9.25 15.94
N LYS A 120 8.84 8.05 15.84
CA LYS A 120 9.57 6.78 15.89
C LYS A 120 9.47 6.06 14.56
N ALA A 121 10.50 5.28 14.22
CA ALA A 121 10.47 4.36 13.09
C ALA A 121 9.49 3.19 13.29
N SER A 122 9.33 2.73 14.53
CA SER A 122 8.54 1.54 14.87
C SER A 122 7.93 1.57 16.26
N SER A 123 6.95 0.70 16.51
CA SER A 123 6.38 0.46 17.83
C SER A 123 5.50 -0.80 17.90
N THR A 124 5.48 -1.42 19.08
CA THR A 124 4.54 -2.50 19.46
C THR A 124 3.10 -2.03 19.71
N LYS A 125 2.86 -0.71 19.69
CA LYS A 125 1.52 -0.12 19.85
C LYS A 125 0.76 0.03 18.52
N LEU A 126 1.44 -0.17 17.39
CA LEU A 126 0.83 -0.07 16.07
C LEU A 126 0.03 -1.33 15.79
N SER A 127 -1.12 -1.16 15.15
CA SER A 127 -2.00 -2.25 14.68
C SER A 127 -2.29 -3.31 15.77
N PRO A 128 -2.67 -2.89 16.99
CA PRO A 128 -2.69 -3.78 18.13
C PRO A 128 -3.74 -4.88 17.99
N TRP A 129 -3.48 -6.01 18.64
CA TRP A 129 -4.44 -7.08 18.85
C TRP A 129 -5.34 -6.77 20.04
N THR A 130 -6.65 -6.94 19.88
CA THR A 130 -7.56 -6.83 21.03
C THR A 130 -7.61 -8.12 21.83
N LYS A 131 -8.12 -8.09 23.07
CA LYS A 131 -8.28 -9.32 23.87
C LYS A 131 -9.26 -10.29 23.21
N SER A 132 -10.34 -9.74 22.66
CA SER A 132 -11.35 -10.49 21.91
C SER A 132 -10.74 -11.17 20.68
N GLU A 133 -9.91 -10.43 19.94
CA GLU A 133 -9.20 -10.92 18.76
C GLU A 133 -8.28 -12.09 19.08
N LYS A 134 -7.41 -11.92 20.09
CA LYS A 134 -6.49 -12.99 20.54
C LYS A 134 -7.22 -14.24 20.99
N ALA A 135 -8.26 -14.06 21.81
CA ALA A 135 -9.01 -15.18 22.33
C ALA A 135 -9.72 -15.98 21.23
N TYR A 136 -10.25 -15.30 20.20
CA TYR A 136 -10.79 -15.97 19.03
C TYR A 136 -9.69 -16.71 18.24
N TYR A 137 -8.56 -16.06 17.96
CA TYR A 137 -7.45 -16.69 17.25
C TYR A 137 -6.93 -17.94 17.99
N GLU A 138 -6.77 -17.86 19.31
CA GLU A 138 -6.30 -18.97 20.16
C GLU A 138 -7.32 -20.11 20.27
N SER A 139 -8.60 -19.82 20.02
CA SER A 139 -9.66 -20.83 19.94
C SER A 139 -9.52 -21.72 18.70
N LEU A 140 -8.90 -21.23 17.62
CA LEU A 140 -8.69 -22.00 16.39
C LEU A 140 -7.71 -23.15 16.66
N LYS A 141 -8.17 -24.39 16.43
CA LYS A 141 -7.41 -25.63 16.68
C LYS A 141 -6.83 -26.27 15.42
N ASP A 142 -7.15 -25.71 14.27
CA ASP A 142 -6.65 -26.17 12.98
C ASP A 142 -5.58 -25.20 12.44
N LYS A 143 -4.48 -25.77 11.94
CA LYS A 143 -3.35 -25.01 11.38
C LYS A 143 -3.79 -24.13 10.21
N ARG A 144 -4.65 -24.64 9.32
CA ARG A 144 -5.14 -23.90 8.16
C ARG A 144 -6.08 -22.78 8.59
N ASP A 145 -6.93 -22.97 9.59
CA ASP A 145 -7.79 -21.89 10.08
C ASP A 145 -6.97 -20.72 10.64
N ARG A 146 -5.88 -21.02 11.37
CA ARG A 146 -4.92 -20.00 11.82
C ARG A 146 -4.18 -19.32 10.65
N TYR A 147 -3.80 -20.10 9.65
CA TYR A 147 -3.22 -19.57 8.41
C TYR A 147 -4.15 -18.56 7.73
N ILE A 148 -5.40 -18.96 7.49
CA ILE A 148 -6.44 -18.12 6.88
C ILE A 148 -6.62 -16.85 7.71
N TYR A 149 -6.64 -16.97 9.03
CA TYR A 149 -6.77 -15.83 9.92
C TYR A 149 -5.64 -14.82 9.69
N LEU A 150 -4.37 -15.25 9.71
CA LEU A 150 -3.23 -14.36 9.55
C LEU A 150 -3.17 -13.74 8.15
N VAL A 151 -3.49 -14.52 7.09
CA VAL A 151 -3.61 -13.99 5.73
C VAL A 151 -4.70 -12.91 5.65
N LYS A 152 -5.91 -13.20 6.16
CA LYS A 152 -7.02 -12.22 6.18
C LYS A 152 -6.66 -10.98 7.00
N ARG A 153 -6.04 -11.15 8.17
CA ARG A 153 -5.60 -10.04 9.02
C ARG A 153 -4.56 -9.16 8.33
N SER A 154 -3.62 -9.74 7.57
CA SER A 154 -2.56 -9.01 6.88
C SER A 154 -3.06 -8.07 5.78
N ASN A 155 -4.30 -8.26 5.30
CA ASN A 155 -4.86 -7.60 4.12
C ASN A 155 -4.11 -7.83 2.79
N LEU A 156 -3.18 -8.78 2.71
CA LEU A 156 -2.63 -9.22 1.44
C LEU A 156 -3.68 -10.01 0.66
N LYS A 157 -3.90 -9.60 -0.60
CA LYS A 157 -4.86 -10.20 -1.54
C LYS A 157 -4.15 -10.46 -2.86
N CYS A 158 -4.42 -11.60 -3.49
CA CYS A 158 -3.98 -11.86 -4.86
C CYS A 158 -4.66 -10.88 -5.82
N THR A 159 -3.90 -10.24 -6.71
CA THR A 159 -4.44 -9.33 -7.74
C THR A 159 -4.44 -9.95 -9.15
N MET A 160 -3.73 -11.08 -9.34
CA MET A 160 -3.65 -11.75 -10.64
C MET A 160 -4.96 -12.48 -10.98
N ILE A 161 -5.52 -13.18 -9.99
CA ILE A 161 -6.74 -13.98 -10.12
C ILE A 161 -7.56 -13.87 -8.84
N ASP A 162 -8.88 -14.05 -8.94
CA ASP A 162 -9.74 -14.12 -7.77
C ASP A 162 -9.56 -15.48 -7.07
N ILE A 163 -9.26 -15.46 -5.77
CA ILE A 163 -9.08 -16.66 -4.97
C ILE A 163 -10.27 -16.78 -4.03
N PRO A 164 -11.16 -17.79 -4.19
CA PRO A 164 -12.27 -18.02 -3.29
C PRO A 164 -11.80 -18.18 -1.85
N GLU A 165 -12.59 -17.73 -0.87
CA GLU A 165 -12.19 -17.81 0.54
C GLU A 165 -11.86 -19.24 0.99
N ASP A 166 -12.57 -20.24 0.46
CA ASP A 166 -12.31 -21.64 0.79
C ASP A 166 -11.09 -22.25 0.05
N ALA A 167 -10.53 -21.54 -0.92
CA ALA A 167 -9.26 -21.90 -1.56
C ALA A 167 -8.03 -21.40 -0.77
N ILE A 168 -8.20 -20.46 0.17
CA ILE A 168 -7.12 -19.94 1.01
C ILE A 168 -6.51 -21.07 1.85
N GLY A 169 -5.18 -21.14 1.90
CA GLY A 169 -4.45 -22.14 2.70
C GLY A 169 -4.72 -23.60 2.30
N ARG A 170 -5.13 -23.87 1.06
CA ARG A 170 -5.37 -25.23 0.56
C ARG A 170 -4.13 -25.94 0.02
N VAL A 171 -2.99 -25.28 -0.05
CA VAL A 171 -1.68 -25.89 -0.32
C VAL A 171 -1.04 -26.28 1.01
N ASP A 172 -0.75 -27.56 1.18
CA ASP A 172 -0.08 -28.06 2.38
C ASP A 172 1.43 -27.76 2.39
N SER A 173 2.11 -28.11 3.48
CA SER A 173 3.55 -27.89 3.64
C SER A 173 4.43 -28.66 2.64
N SER A 174 3.89 -29.67 1.96
CA SER A 174 4.58 -30.38 0.87
C SER A 174 4.39 -29.71 -0.50
N GLY A 175 3.61 -28.62 -0.55
CA GLY A 175 3.25 -27.92 -1.77
C GLY A 175 2.06 -28.54 -2.50
N LYS A 176 1.36 -29.51 -1.91
CA LYS A 176 0.25 -30.22 -2.55
C LYS A 176 -1.09 -29.54 -2.28
N LEU A 177 -1.91 -29.42 -3.32
CA LEU A 177 -3.30 -28.98 -3.19
C LEU A 177 -4.15 -30.02 -2.47
N THR A 178 -4.82 -29.61 -1.40
CA THR A 178 -5.65 -30.46 -0.54
C THR A 178 -7.10 -30.56 -1.00
N LYS A 179 -7.56 -29.65 -1.88
CA LYS A 179 -8.92 -29.64 -2.43
C LYS A 179 -8.91 -29.60 -3.96
N PRO A 180 -9.14 -30.74 -4.65
CA PRO A 180 -8.96 -30.86 -6.10
C PRO A 180 -9.84 -29.94 -6.96
N GLU A 181 -10.97 -29.47 -6.43
CA GLU A 181 -11.85 -28.54 -7.16
C GLU A 181 -11.20 -27.17 -7.45
N TYR A 182 -10.10 -26.82 -6.76
CA TYR A 182 -9.32 -25.61 -7.03
C TYR A 182 -8.06 -25.88 -7.87
N ALA A 183 -7.98 -27.02 -8.56
CA ALA A 183 -6.81 -27.40 -9.37
C ALA A 183 -6.47 -26.35 -10.43
N GLU A 184 -7.47 -25.82 -11.14
CA GLU A 184 -7.24 -24.80 -12.18
C GLU A 184 -6.57 -23.53 -11.63
N ILE A 185 -7.07 -23.01 -10.50
CA ILE A 185 -6.50 -21.84 -9.80
C ILE A 185 -5.07 -22.13 -9.36
N TYR A 186 -4.84 -23.32 -8.78
CA TYR A 186 -3.52 -23.72 -8.31
C TYR A 186 -2.52 -23.87 -9.46
N ASP A 187 -2.91 -24.55 -10.54
CA ASP A 187 -2.06 -24.80 -11.69
C ASP A 187 -1.68 -23.49 -12.38
N GLU A 188 -2.63 -22.56 -12.53
CA GLU A 188 -2.39 -21.22 -13.07
C GLU A 188 -1.36 -20.44 -12.23
N VAL A 189 -1.53 -20.40 -10.91
CA VAL A 189 -0.57 -19.74 -10.01
C VAL A 189 0.80 -20.41 -10.04
N ASN A 190 0.81 -21.74 -10.00
CA ASN A 190 2.05 -22.52 -9.94
C ASN A 190 2.86 -22.41 -11.23
N ALA A 191 2.20 -22.31 -12.39
CA ALA A 191 2.85 -22.10 -13.68
C ALA A 191 3.51 -20.71 -13.80
N HIS A 192 2.95 -19.70 -13.11
CA HIS A 192 3.37 -18.31 -13.32
C HIS A 192 4.17 -17.68 -12.18
N LYS A 193 4.24 -18.27 -10.98
CA LYS A 193 5.04 -17.75 -9.86
C LYS A 193 6.54 -17.58 -10.15
N GLY A 194 7.06 -18.25 -11.18
CA GLY A 194 8.43 -18.13 -11.67
C GLY A 194 8.54 -17.40 -13.02
N THR A 195 7.53 -16.62 -13.41
CA THR A 195 7.53 -15.90 -14.68
C THR A 195 8.71 -14.94 -14.79
N LEU A 196 9.28 -14.82 -15.99
CA LEU A 196 10.35 -13.86 -16.32
C LEU A 196 9.82 -12.58 -16.97
N LYS A 197 8.50 -12.34 -16.92
CA LYS A 197 7.86 -11.17 -17.52
C LYS A 197 8.35 -9.86 -16.90
N SER A 198 8.29 -9.77 -15.57
CA SER A 198 8.96 -8.74 -14.76
C SER A 198 8.90 -9.11 -13.28
N GLU A 199 9.68 -8.42 -12.45
CA GLU A 199 9.65 -8.55 -10.99
C GLU A 199 8.25 -8.30 -10.41
N LEU A 200 7.51 -7.33 -10.96
CA LEU A 200 6.14 -7.01 -10.54
C LEU A 200 5.21 -8.22 -10.72
N PHE A 201 5.24 -8.86 -11.89
CA PHE A 201 4.41 -10.03 -12.19
C PHE A 201 4.83 -11.24 -11.35
N ALA A 202 6.14 -11.51 -11.28
CA ALA A 202 6.65 -12.64 -10.50
C ALA A 202 6.28 -12.51 -9.02
N ALA A 203 6.50 -11.34 -8.42
CA ALA A 203 6.21 -11.12 -7.02
C ALA A 203 4.71 -11.21 -6.71
N GLU A 204 3.85 -10.70 -7.60
CA GLU A 204 2.41 -10.73 -7.37
C GLU A 204 1.80 -12.13 -7.57
N TRP A 205 2.32 -12.94 -8.50
CA TRP A 205 2.01 -14.37 -8.54
C TRP A 205 2.47 -15.11 -7.28
N ASN A 206 3.59 -14.69 -6.69
CA ASN A 206 4.06 -15.23 -5.41
C ASN A 206 3.14 -14.83 -4.25
N ILE A 207 2.54 -13.62 -4.25
CA ILE A 207 1.45 -13.28 -3.31
C ILE A 207 0.27 -14.24 -3.48
N CYS A 208 -0.14 -14.54 -4.71
CA CYS A 208 -1.22 -15.50 -4.98
C CYS A 208 -0.88 -16.91 -4.47
N ALA A 209 0.35 -17.37 -4.67
CA ALA A 209 0.84 -18.64 -4.13
C ALA A 209 0.82 -18.64 -2.59
N GLY A 210 1.19 -17.51 -1.98
CA GLY A 210 1.02 -17.21 -0.56
C GLY A 210 -0.41 -17.41 -0.11
N VAL A 211 -1.37 -16.70 -0.69
CA VAL A 211 -2.79 -16.82 -0.31
C VAL A 211 -3.29 -18.27 -0.43
N LEU A 212 -2.85 -19.04 -1.42
CA LEU A 212 -3.22 -20.46 -1.56
C LEU A 212 -2.60 -21.38 -0.50
N GLY A 213 -1.56 -20.96 0.23
CA GLY A 213 -0.96 -21.76 1.32
C GLY A 213 0.57 -21.84 1.31
N SER A 214 1.25 -21.34 0.26
CA SER A 214 2.70 -21.39 0.18
C SER A 214 3.34 -20.26 0.98
N THR A 215 3.86 -20.54 2.17
CA THR A 215 4.59 -19.57 3.00
C THR A 215 5.77 -18.93 2.25
N VAL A 216 6.52 -19.72 1.48
CA VAL A 216 7.59 -19.23 0.59
C VAL A 216 7.09 -18.24 -0.46
N GLY A 217 5.84 -18.37 -0.92
CA GLY A 217 5.21 -17.40 -1.82
C GLY A 217 5.19 -16.00 -1.22
N PHE A 218 4.89 -15.85 0.07
CA PHE A 218 4.99 -14.53 0.71
C PHE A 218 6.43 -14.01 0.80
N SER A 219 7.44 -14.88 0.93
CA SER A 219 8.85 -14.44 0.80
C SER A 219 9.16 -13.95 -0.62
N GLY A 220 8.65 -14.62 -1.65
CA GLY A 220 8.79 -14.18 -3.05
C GLY A 220 8.07 -12.86 -3.37
N GLY A 221 7.03 -12.52 -2.59
CA GLY A 221 6.32 -11.25 -2.70
C GLY A 221 7.18 -10.01 -2.43
N VAL A 222 8.38 -10.17 -1.84
CA VAL A 222 9.34 -9.06 -1.64
C VAL A 222 9.78 -8.42 -2.95
N GLY A 223 9.69 -9.13 -4.08
CA GLY A 223 9.99 -8.58 -5.40
C GLY A 223 9.17 -7.30 -5.73
N LEU A 224 8.00 -7.13 -5.08
CA LEU A 224 7.19 -5.91 -5.16
C LEU A 224 7.95 -4.65 -4.73
N GLY A 225 8.97 -4.77 -3.87
CA GLY A 225 9.83 -3.66 -3.49
C GLY A 225 10.64 -3.10 -4.66
N TYR A 226 11.06 -3.96 -5.60
CA TYR A 226 11.72 -3.54 -6.85
C TYR A 226 10.74 -2.88 -7.83
N ALA A 227 9.43 -3.12 -7.66
CA ALA A 227 8.35 -2.50 -8.41
C ALA A 227 7.67 -1.34 -7.65
N GLY A 228 8.34 -0.77 -6.64
CA GLY A 228 7.87 0.43 -5.95
C GLY A 228 6.86 0.23 -4.82
N PHE A 229 6.24 -0.95 -4.67
CA PHE A 229 5.21 -1.22 -3.65
C PHE A 229 5.81 -1.63 -2.30
N LYS A 230 6.38 -0.65 -1.60
CA LYS A 230 7.20 -0.83 -0.38
C LYS A 230 6.45 -1.49 0.76
N ALA A 231 5.29 -0.93 1.13
CA ALA A 231 4.52 -1.40 2.28
C ALA A 231 3.98 -2.82 2.03
N ARG A 232 3.59 -3.12 0.79
CA ARG A 232 3.11 -4.46 0.39
C ARG A 232 4.25 -5.49 0.45
N ALA A 233 5.43 -5.15 -0.05
CA ALA A 233 6.61 -6.01 0.00
C ALA A 233 7.02 -6.34 1.45
N TYR A 234 7.09 -5.32 2.32
CA TYR A 234 7.41 -5.51 3.74
C TYR A 234 6.34 -6.34 4.45
N GLN A 235 5.06 -6.04 4.26
CA GLN A 235 3.96 -6.82 4.83
C GLN A 235 4.01 -8.29 4.38
N SER A 236 4.42 -8.55 3.14
CA SER A 236 4.58 -9.91 2.62
C SER A 236 5.64 -10.69 3.37
N MET A 237 6.85 -10.14 3.52
CA MET A 237 7.89 -10.80 4.31
C MET A 237 7.51 -10.93 5.79
N PHE A 238 6.86 -9.92 6.36
CA PHE A 238 6.43 -9.97 7.75
C PHE A 238 5.39 -11.08 7.98
N LEU A 239 4.41 -11.22 7.08
CA LEU A 239 3.45 -12.32 7.13
C LEU A 239 4.14 -13.67 6.94
N SER A 240 5.11 -13.77 6.01
CA SER A 240 5.91 -14.99 5.83
C SER A 240 6.56 -15.43 7.15
N ALA A 241 7.15 -14.50 7.89
CA ALA A 241 7.70 -14.76 9.22
C ALA A 241 6.60 -15.15 10.23
N GLN A 242 5.47 -14.46 10.28
CA GLN A 242 4.35 -14.83 11.16
C GLN A 242 3.83 -16.25 10.88
N LEU A 243 3.92 -16.72 9.64
CA LEU A 243 3.51 -18.06 9.24
C LEU A 243 4.61 -19.12 9.47
N GLY A 244 5.74 -18.74 10.08
CA GLY A 244 6.84 -19.63 10.45
C GLY A 244 7.70 -20.07 9.27
N GLN A 245 7.81 -19.27 8.22
CA GLN A 245 8.70 -19.57 7.11
C GLN A 245 10.18 -19.52 7.53
N ASP A 246 10.89 -20.63 7.35
CA ASP A 246 12.33 -20.71 7.55
C ASP A 246 13.06 -19.61 6.74
N GLY A 247 13.98 -18.92 7.40
CA GLY A 247 14.77 -17.82 6.82
C GLY A 247 14.07 -16.46 6.77
N ALA A 248 12.77 -16.38 7.07
CA ALA A 248 12.03 -15.10 6.97
C ALA A 248 12.46 -14.08 8.03
N LEU A 249 12.83 -14.51 9.24
CA LEU A 249 13.35 -13.61 10.27
C LEU A 249 14.74 -13.07 9.90
N GLU A 250 15.62 -13.89 9.35
CA GLU A 250 16.91 -13.44 8.82
C GLU A 250 16.73 -12.47 7.65
N ALA A 251 15.80 -12.76 6.74
CA ALA A 251 15.47 -11.86 5.65
C ALA A 251 14.94 -10.51 6.15
N LEU A 252 14.08 -10.50 7.18
CA LEU A 252 13.66 -9.25 7.84
C LEU A 252 14.87 -8.50 8.44
N ALA A 253 15.81 -9.20 9.06
CA ALA A 253 17.02 -8.57 9.57
C ALA A 253 17.82 -7.88 8.45
N ASP A 254 18.02 -8.56 7.33
CA ASP A 254 18.76 -8.04 6.19
C ASP A 254 18.05 -6.85 5.52
N MET A 255 16.72 -6.76 5.62
CA MET A 255 15.98 -5.59 5.16
C MET A 255 16.32 -4.31 5.94
N PHE A 256 16.58 -4.41 7.24
CA PHE A 256 16.97 -3.26 8.07
C PHE A 256 18.44 -2.86 7.90
N GLU A 257 19.28 -3.73 7.35
CA GLU A 257 20.71 -3.48 7.18
C GLU A 257 21.11 -3.14 5.73
N TYR A 258 20.55 -3.87 4.75
CA TYR A 258 21.01 -3.84 3.36
C TYR A 258 19.93 -3.42 2.34
N SER A 259 18.65 -3.57 2.68
CA SER A 259 17.54 -3.37 1.71
C SER A 259 16.49 -2.35 2.19
N THR A 260 16.93 -1.33 2.92
CA THR A 260 16.09 -0.33 3.60
C THR A 260 15.05 0.30 2.66
N TYR A 261 15.49 1.13 1.71
CA TYR A 261 14.63 1.81 0.73
C TYR A 261 14.01 0.86 -0.31
N LEU A 262 14.52 -0.37 -0.44
CA LEU A 262 13.87 -1.38 -1.28
C LEU A 262 12.47 -1.73 -0.74
N VAL A 263 12.32 -1.81 0.57
CA VAL A 263 11.05 -2.06 1.27
C VAL A 263 10.57 -0.86 2.09
N GLY A 264 11.10 0.34 1.79
CA GLY A 264 10.69 1.61 2.38
C GLY A 264 10.95 1.73 3.88
N LEU A 265 11.94 1.03 4.42
CA LEU A 265 12.44 1.15 5.80
C LEU A 265 13.58 2.18 5.91
N ASN A 266 13.96 2.56 7.12
CA ASN A 266 15.22 3.26 7.39
C ASN A 266 16.24 2.27 7.96
N LYS A 267 17.54 2.61 7.89
CA LYS A 267 18.61 1.75 8.39
C LYS A 267 18.50 1.60 9.91
N ASN A 268 18.40 0.36 10.39
CA ASN A 268 18.26 0.07 11.82
C ASN A 268 18.99 -1.22 12.22
N LEU A 269 20.27 -1.08 12.56
CA LEU A 269 21.14 -2.21 12.93
C LEU A 269 20.69 -2.90 14.22
N GLN A 270 20.11 -2.16 15.16
CA GLN A 270 19.56 -2.76 16.37
C GLN A 270 18.43 -3.72 16.04
N MET A 271 17.51 -3.32 15.15
CA MET A 271 16.44 -4.19 14.72
C MET A 271 16.92 -5.39 13.94
N ALA A 272 17.91 -5.20 13.06
CA ALA A 272 18.56 -6.33 12.38
C ALA A 272 19.11 -7.36 13.38
N GLU A 273 19.78 -6.90 14.46
CA GLU A 273 20.23 -7.81 15.53
C GLU A 273 19.08 -8.47 16.29
N GLU A 274 18.01 -7.76 16.59
CA GLU A 274 16.84 -8.31 17.29
C GLU A 274 16.18 -9.43 16.46
N PHE A 275 16.00 -9.22 15.15
CA PHE A 275 15.53 -10.27 14.24
C PHE A 275 16.50 -11.46 14.16
N ARG A 276 17.81 -11.22 14.07
CA ARG A 276 18.82 -12.31 14.09
C ARG A 276 18.85 -13.09 15.40
N LYS A 277 18.60 -12.42 16.54
CA LYS A 277 18.48 -13.08 17.84
C LYS A 277 17.22 -13.93 17.89
N LEU A 278 16.10 -13.41 17.40
CA LEU A 278 14.83 -14.13 17.33
C LEU A 278 14.93 -15.35 16.41
N ALA A 279 15.63 -15.23 15.27
CA ALA A 279 15.80 -16.31 14.31
C ALA A 279 16.54 -17.54 14.85
N LYS A 280 17.42 -17.37 15.84
CA LYS A 280 18.13 -18.49 16.49
C LYS A 280 17.21 -19.39 17.30
N ASN A 281 16.11 -18.84 17.82
CA ASN A 281 15.13 -19.58 18.61
C ASN A 281 13.74 -18.93 18.43
N PRO A 282 13.10 -19.13 17.26
CA PRO A 282 11.86 -18.46 16.94
C PRO A 282 10.73 -18.96 17.87
N PRO A 283 9.91 -18.07 18.44
CA PRO A 283 8.83 -18.42 19.36
C PRO A 283 7.61 -18.96 18.61
N LEU A 284 7.79 -20.08 17.92
CA LEU A 284 6.73 -20.76 17.18
C LEU A 284 5.72 -21.37 18.16
N ASP A 285 4.43 -21.23 17.84
CA ASP A 285 3.35 -21.94 18.50
C ASP A 285 3.30 -23.42 18.09
N GLU A 286 2.37 -24.18 18.67
CA GLU A 286 2.21 -25.61 18.37
C GLU A 286 1.90 -25.93 16.89
N TYR A 287 1.48 -24.93 16.11
CA TYR A 287 1.20 -25.06 14.67
C TYR A 287 2.39 -24.59 13.80
N GLY A 288 3.48 -24.15 14.42
CA GLY A 288 4.66 -23.63 13.75
C GLY A 288 4.49 -22.19 13.27
N MET A 289 3.69 -21.35 13.96
CA MET A 289 3.44 -19.95 13.59
C MET A 289 3.85 -18.97 14.71
N MET A 290 4.09 -17.71 14.36
CA MET A 290 4.37 -16.60 15.29
C MET A 290 3.34 -15.47 15.11
N PRO A 291 2.07 -15.68 15.48
CA PRO A 291 0.98 -14.74 15.21
C PRO A 291 1.25 -13.33 15.76
N TYR A 292 1.84 -13.25 16.95
CA TYR A 292 2.06 -11.99 17.68
C TYR A 292 3.48 -11.43 17.47
N LEU A 293 4.11 -11.72 16.33
CA LEU A 293 5.45 -11.18 16.01
C LEU A 293 5.50 -9.66 16.17
N ASP A 294 4.44 -8.95 15.80
CA ASP A 294 4.31 -7.50 15.93
C ASP A 294 4.29 -6.99 17.38
N GLU A 295 3.91 -7.83 18.34
CA GLU A 295 4.00 -7.49 19.76
C GLU A 295 5.40 -7.73 20.34
N ILE A 296 6.24 -8.51 19.64
CA ILE A 296 7.63 -8.81 20.01
C ILE A 296 8.58 -7.75 19.45
N VAL A 297 8.55 -7.54 18.13
CA VAL A 297 9.51 -6.67 17.41
C VAL A 297 8.92 -5.34 16.96
N GLY A 298 7.61 -5.13 17.18
CA GLY A 298 6.88 -3.96 16.69
C GLY A 298 6.47 -4.06 15.22
N SER A 299 5.57 -3.16 14.82
CA SER A 299 5.34 -2.86 13.39
C SER A 299 6.14 -1.62 12.99
N TYR A 300 6.38 -1.44 11.68
CA TYR A 300 7.30 -0.43 11.16
C TYR A 300 6.59 0.53 10.24
N PHE A 301 6.85 1.82 10.43
CA PHE A 301 6.37 2.83 9.49
C PHE A 301 7.15 2.73 8.18
N VAL A 302 6.43 2.45 7.10
CA VAL A 302 7.00 2.29 5.76
C VAL A 302 6.78 3.54 4.92
N MET A 303 7.85 4.01 4.30
CA MET A 303 7.82 5.07 3.31
C MET A 303 7.37 4.48 1.97
N ASP A 304 6.09 4.66 1.67
CA ASP A 304 5.49 4.24 0.40
C ASP A 304 4.74 5.42 -0.21
N PHE A 305 5.09 5.78 -1.45
CA PHE A 305 4.46 6.84 -2.21
C PHE A 305 3.23 6.31 -2.96
N ASN A 306 3.08 5.00 -3.07
CA ASN A 306 1.90 4.33 -3.63
C ASN A 306 0.83 4.18 -2.54
N ARG A 307 0.03 5.24 -2.36
CA ARG A 307 -0.99 5.32 -1.31
C ARG A 307 -2.18 6.18 -1.75
N GLY A 308 -3.28 6.11 -1.02
CA GLY A 308 -4.48 6.91 -1.31
C GLY A 308 -5.15 6.59 -2.66
N GLY A 309 -5.00 5.35 -3.14
CA GLY A 309 -5.52 4.92 -4.45
C GLY A 309 -4.73 5.46 -5.64
N VAL A 310 -3.50 5.92 -5.42
CA VAL A 310 -2.59 6.43 -6.45
C VAL A 310 -1.29 5.65 -6.43
N ALA A 311 -0.89 5.12 -7.59
CA ALA A 311 0.41 4.49 -7.82
C ALA A 311 1.43 5.59 -8.19
N ALA A 312 1.82 6.43 -7.24
CA ALA A 312 2.60 7.62 -7.54
C ALA A 312 4.07 7.30 -7.91
N MET A 313 4.62 6.19 -7.41
CA MET A 313 5.95 5.68 -7.74
C MET A 313 5.90 4.16 -7.83
N PRO A 314 5.23 3.60 -8.85
CA PRO A 314 5.17 2.16 -9.07
C PRO A 314 6.45 1.64 -9.74
N ASP A 315 7.56 2.32 -9.48
CA ASP A 315 8.90 1.92 -9.83
C ASP A 315 9.83 2.24 -8.64
N ASN A 316 11.03 1.69 -8.67
CA ASN A 316 12.00 1.85 -7.61
C ASN A 316 12.99 3.01 -7.86
N SER A 317 12.71 3.94 -8.77
CA SER A 317 13.69 4.93 -9.24
C SER A 317 14.00 6.01 -8.20
N LEU A 318 13.02 6.80 -7.75
CA LEU A 318 13.21 7.81 -6.70
C LEU A 318 13.72 7.19 -5.39
N TYR A 319 13.28 5.98 -5.06
CA TYR A 319 13.74 5.28 -3.87
C TYR A 319 15.24 4.96 -3.90
N LYS A 320 15.79 4.60 -5.06
CA LYS A 320 17.23 4.40 -5.22
C LYS A 320 18.00 5.72 -5.05
N ASP A 321 17.49 6.80 -5.60
CA ASP A 321 18.08 8.14 -5.47
C ASP A 321 18.07 8.61 -4.01
N LEU A 322 16.93 8.43 -3.31
CA LEU A 322 16.83 8.71 -1.87
C LEU A 322 17.82 7.86 -1.05
N ARG A 323 17.96 6.58 -1.38
CA ARG A 323 18.90 5.69 -0.70
C ARG A 323 20.35 6.16 -0.87
N GLU A 324 20.75 6.53 -2.08
CA GLU A 324 22.09 7.08 -2.36
C GLU A 324 22.32 8.37 -1.57
N LEU A 325 21.38 9.30 -1.63
CA LEU A 325 21.47 10.60 -0.93
C LEU A 325 21.54 10.46 0.59
N VAL A 326 20.85 9.49 1.17
CA VAL A 326 20.77 9.26 2.61
C VAL A 326 21.91 8.39 3.12
N GLU A 327 22.14 7.23 2.50
CA GLU A 327 23.04 6.21 3.04
C GLU A 327 24.48 6.32 2.53
N ASP A 328 24.66 6.74 1.28
CA ASP A 328 25.99 6.76 0.63
C ASP A 328 26.62 8.16 0.68
N GLU A 329 25.82 9.20 0.42
CA GLU A 329 26.32 10.58 0.32
C GLU A 329 26.10 11.42 1.60
N GLY A 330 25.11 11.07 2.43
CA GLY A 330 24.74 11.83 3.62
C GLY A 330 24.25 13.26 3.34
N LYS A 331 23.71 13.52 2.15
CA LYS A 331 23.15 14.82 1.73
C LYS A 331 21.73 15.05 2.24
N LEU A 332 21.01 13.98 2.55
CA LEU A 332 19.71 13.99 3.19
C LEU A 332 19.74 13.07 4.41
N LEU A 333 18.83 13.30 5.36
CA LEU A 333 18.63 12.43 6.52
C LEU A 333 17.27 11.75 6.41
N ASP A 334 17.18 10.45 6.72
CA ASP A 334 15.87 9.77 6.74
C ASP A 334 15.00 10.41 7.84
N PRO A 335 13.74 10.75 7.56
CA PRO A 335 12.89 11.43 8.53
C PRO A 335 12.58 10.59 9.78
N ARG A 336 12.85 9.27 9.77
CA ARG A 336 12.64 8.35 10.89
C ARG A 336 13.90 8.10 11.72
N ASP A 337 15.04 8.63 11.31
CA ASP A 337 16.29 8.45 12.05
C ASP A 337 16.23 9.21 13.39
N ILE A 338 16.98 8.72 14.39
CA ILE A 338 16.93 9.21 15.77
C ILE A 338 17.44 10.66 15.91
N ASP A 339 18.32 11.08 15.01
CA ASP A 339 18.89 12.41 14.91
C ASP A 339 18.07 13.35 14.00
N ALA A 340 17.01 12.85 13.35
CA ALA A 340 16.13 13.67 12.55
C ALA A 340 15.35 14.69 13.40
N ASN A 341 15.36 15.94 12.95
CA ASN A 341 14.63 17.04 13.56
C ASN A 341 13.69 17.68 12.54
N GLU A 342 12.95 18.72 12.96
CA GLU A 342 11.96 19.40 12.09
C GLU A 342 12.60 19.88 10.78
N THR A 343 13.78 20.51 10.84
CA THR A 343 14.48 21.04 9.67
C THR A 343 14.83 19.92 8.68
N THR A 344 15.46 18.84 9.15
CA THR A 344 15.88 17.75 8.26
C THR A 344 14.68 16.99 7.68
N ARG A 345 13.59 16.84 8.44
CA ARG A 345 12.34 16.25 7.94
C ARG A 345 11.70 17.11 6.86
N GLU A 346 11.68 18.43 7.03
CA GLU A 346 11.17 19.35 6.00
C GLU A 346 12.06 19.37 4.75
N GLU A 347 13.39 19.31 4.90
CA GLU A 347 14.32 19.19 3.78
C GLU A 347 14.06 17.91 2.96
N PHE A 348 13.92 16.77 3.63
CA PHE A 348 13.57 15.49 2.99
C PHE A 348 12.23 15.58 2.26
N VAL A 349 11.19 16.07 2.93
CA VAL A 349 9.84 16.20 2.33
C VAL A 349 9.84 17.18 1.17
N SER A 350 10.58 18.29 1.26
CA SER A 350 10.74 19.27 0.18
C SER A 350 11.43 18.67 -1.04
N TYR A 351 12.49 17.90 -0.82
CA TYR A 351 13.20 17.17 -1.86
C TYR A 351 12.27 16.19 -2.58
N VAL A 352 11.58 15.31 -1.83
CA VAL A 352 10.61 14.35 -2.40
C VAL A 352 9.54 15.09 -3.22
N LYS A 353 8.95 16.16 -2.68
CA LYS A 353 7.92 16.95 -3.40
C LYS A 353 8.42 17.56 -4.70
N LYS A 354 9.69 17.96 -4.73
CA LYS A 354 10.33 18.56 -5.91
C LYS A 354 10.64 17.51 -6.97
N GLU A 355 11.16 16.35 -6.57
CA GLU A 355 11.70 15.35 -7.48
C GLU A 355 10.70 14.29 -7.92
N LEU A 356 9.74 13.89 -7.07
CA LEU A 356 8.72 12.88 -7.39
C LEU A 356 8.09 13.07 -8.78
N PRO A 357 7.63 14.27 -9.19
CA PRO A 357 7.00 14.45 -10.50
C PRO A 357 7.95 14.25 -11.70
N ASN A 358 9.27 14.30 -11.47
CA ASN A 358 10.30 14.08 -12.50
C ASN A 358 10.54 12.59 -12.76
N PHE A 359 10.29 11.74 -11.78
CA PHE A 359 10.40 10.28 -11.89
C PHE A 359 9.11 9.63 -12.40
N GLN A 360 7.98 10.32 -12.33
CA GLN A 360 6.70 9.79 -12.81
C GLN A 360 6.59 9.74 -14.33
N ASP A 361 5.95 8.68 -14.82
CA ASP A 361 5.47 8.59 -16.20
C ASP A 361 4.57 9.76 -16.59
N LYS A 362 4.81 10.33 -17.77
CA LYS A 362 4.11 11.51 -18.29
C LYS A 362 2.94 11.12 -19.21
N TYR A 363 1.86 10.60 -18.62
CA TYR A 363 0.64 10.22 -19.35
C TYR A 363 -0.05 11.38 -20.09
N GLU A 364 0.29 12.63 -19.79
CA GLU A 364 -0.18 13.80 -20.53
C GLU A 364 0.48 13.99 -21.91
N VAL A 365 1.56 13.26 -22.20
CA VAL A 365 2.20 13.22 -23.51
C VAL A 365 1.47 12.19 -24.37
N PRO A 366 0.83 12.58 -25.50
CA PRO A 366 0.03 11.65 -26.28
C PRO A 366 0.90 10.61 -27.00
N GLY A 367 0.70 9.33 -26.67
CA GLY A 367 1.39 8.20 -27.29
C GLY A 367 2.68 7.76 -26.58
N PHE A 368 3.32 6.75 -27.14
CA PHE A 368 4.61 6.22 -26.71
C PHE A 368 5.74 6.75 -27.59
N PRO A 369 6.98 6.86 -27.09
CA PRO A 369 8.13 7.22 -27.92
C PRO A 369 8.27 6.26 -29.11
N GLN A 370 8.55 6.79 -30.30
CA GLN A 370 8.62 6.00 -31.54
C GLN A 370 9.73 4.94 -31.50
N GLU A 371 10.76 5.15 -30.70
CA GLU A 371 11.85 4.23 -30.45
C GLU A 371 11.50 3.07 -29.49
N MET A 372 10.34 3.12 -28.83
CA MET A 372 9.91 2.06 -27.92
C MET A 372 9.43 0.84 -28.71
N GLU A 373 10.05 -0.31 -28.48
CA GLU A 373 9.70 -1.57 -29.15
C GLU A 373 8.30 -2.05 -28.72
N GLU A 374 7.61 -2.78 -29.60
CA GLU A 374 6.25 -3.29 -29.35
C GLU A 374 6.17 -4.12 -28.05
N ARG A 375 7.19 -4.93 -27.78
CA ARG A 375 7.28 -5.73 -26.54
C ARG A 375 7.37 -4.86 -25.29
N ASP A 376 8.04 -3.71 -25.37
CA ASP A 376 8.25 -2.80 -24.25
C ASP A 376 6.97 -2.01 -23.99
N ILE A 377 6.26 -1.60 -25.05
CA ILE A 377 4.91 -1.02 -24.97
C ILE A 377 3.95 -2.02 -24.30
N SER A 378 3.96 -3.29 -24.74
CA SER A 378 3.10 -4.33 -24.17
C SER A 378 3.40 -4.56 -22.69
N LEU A 379 4.67 -4.64 -22.31
CA LEU A 379 5.06 -4.82 -20.92
C LEU A 379 4.67 -3.62 -20.05
N PHE A 380 4.83 -2.40 -20.57
CA PHE A 380 4.43 -1.18 -19.89
C PHE A 380 2.92 -1.16 -19.64
N ILE A 381 2.11 -1.39 -20.67
CA ILE A 381 0.64 -1.49 -20.57
C ILE A 381 0.25 -2.52 -19.50
N ASP A 382 0.80 -3.73 -19.58
CA ASP A 382 0.47 -4.80 -18.65
C ASP A 382 0.86 -4.46 -17.21
N SER A 383 2.03 -3.83 -17.02
CA SER A 383 2.52 -3.42 -15.70
C SER A 383 1.65 -2.33 -15.11
N THR A 384 1.33 -1.28 -15.86
CA THR A 384 0.44 -0.19 -15.42
C THR A 384 -0.96 -0.69 -15.05
N LEU A 385 -1.51 -1.66 -15.79
CA LEU A 385 -2.79 -2.28 -15.42
C LEU A 385 -2.67 -3.09 -14.12
N LEU A 386 -1.57 -3.79 -13.90
CA LEU A 386 -1.33 -4.54 -12.67
C LEU A 386 -1.09 -3.61 -11.47
N GLU A 387 -0.37 -2.51 -11.64
CA GLU A 387 -0.18 -1.47 -10.64
C GLU A 387 -1.52 -0.89 -10.20
N ALA A 388 -2.41 -0.58 -11.15
CA ALA A 388 -3.76 -0.12 -10.86
C ALA A 388 -4.57 -1.18 -10.09
N LYS A 389 -4.44 -2.47 -10.43
CA LYS A 389 -5.09 -3.57 -9.68
C LYS A 389 -4.59 -3.66 -8.25
N ILE A 390 -3.27 -3.64 -8.04
CA ILE A 390 -2.65 -3.64 -6.70
C ILE A 390 -3.17 -2.45 -5.89
N MET A 391 -3.15 -1.23 -6.46
CA MET A 391 -3.65 -0.05 -5.77
C MET A 391 -5.14 -0.10 -5.48
N SER A 392 -5.95 -0.66 -6.39
CA SER A 392 -7.39 -0.82 -6.16
C SER A 392 -7.70 -1.72 -4.95
N LEU A 393 -6.86 -2.74 -4.70
CA LEU A 393 -7.00 -3.66 -3.57
C LEU A 393 -6.21 -3.25 -2.32
N THR A 394 -5.42 -2.18 -2.39
CA THR A 394 -4.64 -1.70 -1.24
C THR A 394 -5.54 -0.93 -0.27
N PRO A 395 -5.55 -1.29 1.03
CA PRO A 395 -6.30 -0.56 2.05
C PRO A 395 -5.91 0.92 2.12
N PRO A 396 -6.86 1.85 2.33
CA PRO A 396 -6.55 3.27 2.52
C PRO A 396 -5.52 3.55 3.62
N GLU A 397 -5.62 2.81 4.72
CA GLU A 397 -4.74 2.90 5.90
C GLU A 397 -3.40 2.15 5.77
N GLY A 398 -3.15 1.51 4.63
CA GLY A 398 -1.99 0.65 4.42
C GLY A 398 -2.13 -0.72 5.11
N TYR A 399 -1.02 -1.44 5.23
CA TYR A 399 -1.02 -2.79 5.79
C TYR A 399 -0.75 -2.76 7.31
N PRO A 400 -1.27 -3.72 8.10
CA PRO A 400 -1.11 -3.71 9.56
C PRO A 400 0.33 -3.63 10.05
N ASN A 401 1.24 -4.41 9.50
CA ASN A 401 2.64 -4.45 9.93
C ASN A 401 3.52 -3.45 9.16
N ALA A 402 2.95 -2.79 8.16
CA ALA A 402 3.59 -1.81 7.29
C ALA A 402 2.73 -0.53 7.14
N PRO A 403 2.30 0.14 8.23
CA PRO A 403 1.55 1.37 8.11
C PRO A 403 2.37 2.45 7.40
N TYR A 404 1.71 3.31 6.63
CA TYR A 404 2.40 4.40 5.93
C TYR A 404 3.04 5.38 6.91
N TYR A 405 4.24 5.84 6.58
CA TYR A 405 4.90 6.90 7.30
C TYR A 405 4.40 8.28 6.86
N ASN A 406 4.19 9.16 7.85
CA ASN A 406 4.04 10.59 7.68
C ASN A 406 4.94 11.28 8.70
N THR A 407 5.57 12.39 8.32
CA THR A 407 6.32 13.16 9.30
C THR A 407 5.37 13.76 10.35
N PRO A 408 5.84 13.99 11.59
CA PRO A 408 5.08 14.72 12.60
C PRO A 408 4.53 16.06 12.09
N GLU A 409 5.31 16.76 11.27
CA GLU A 409 4.95 18.06 10.69
C GLU A 409 3.86 17.93 9.62
N GLU A 410 3.91 16.87 8.79
CA GLU A 410 2.82 16.56 7.85
C GLU A 410 1.52 16.23 8.58
N LEU A 411 1.56 15.39 9.61
CA LEU A 411 0.39 15.06 10.42
C LEU A 411 -0.20 16.31 11.08
N THR A 412 0.65 17.18 11.62
CA THR A 412 0.24 18.44 12.24
C THR A 412 -0.46 19.36 11.23
N ARG A 413 0.13 19.55 10.03
CA ARG A 413 -0.50 20.35 8.95
C ARG A 413 -1.84 19.77 8.51
N LEU A 414 -1.97 18.44 8.43
CA LEU A 414 -3.23 17.79 8.07
C LEU A 414 -4.28 17.96 9.16
N TYR A 415 -3.90 17.83 10.43
CA TYR A 415 -4.78 18.04 11.56
C TYR A 415 -5.29 19.48 11.58
N GLU A 416 -4.41 20.47 11.51
CA GLU A 416 -4.74 21.90 11.51
C GLU A 416 -5.63 22.29 10.31
N ALA A 417 -5.41 21.67 9.15
CA ALA A 417 -6.23 21.88 7.97
C ALA A 417 -7.62 21.21 8.04
N GLY A 418 -7.89 20.41 9.07
CA GLY A 418 -9.12 19.60 9.18
C GLY A 418 -9.21 18.50 8.12
N LYS A 419 -8.05 17.99 7.70
CA LYS A 419 -7.90 16.97 6.64
C LYS A 419 -7.25 15.68 7.12
N LEU A 420 -6.83 15.59 8.38
CA LEU A 420 -6.29 14.35 8.93
C LEU A 420 -7.42 13.37 9.24
N ASP A 421 -7.41 12.24 8.54
CA ASP A 421 -8.43 11.21 8.67
C ASP A 421 -8.12 10.26 9.85
N LYS A 422 -9.03 10.23 10.83
CA LYS A 422 -8.94 9.40 12.04
C LYS A 422 -8.83 7.91 11.71
N LYS A 423 -9.42 7.47 10.60
CA LYS A 423 -9.47 6.06 10.22
C LYS A 423 -8.13 5.52 9.74
N LEU A 424 -7.23 6.40 9.32
CA LEU A 424 -5.86 6.05 8.92
C LEU A 424 -4.91 5.93 10.12
N ASN A 425 -5.40 6.18 11.34
CA ASN A 425 -4.59 6.11 12.54
C ASN A 425 -4.12 4.66 12.79
N PRO A 426 -2.80 4.39 12.75
CA PRO A 426 -2.28 3.04 12.87
C PRO A 426 -2.42 2.46 14.29
N LEU A 427 -2.77 3.29 15.28
CA LEU A 427 -3.08 2.84 16.65
C LEU A 427 -4.47 2.18 16.76
N THR A 428 -5.32 2.33 15.74
CA THR A 428 -6.59 1.60 15.69
C THR A 428 -6.34 0.10 15.57
N PRO A 429 -6.89 -0.75 16.47
CA PRO A 429 -6.77 -2.20 16.35
C PRO A 429 -7.23 -2.71 14.99
N VAL A 430 -6.53 -3.71 14.45
CA VAL A 430 -6.74 -4.16 13.07
C VAL A 430 -8.18 -4.60 12.84
N MET A 431 -8.77 -5.35 13.78
CA MET A 431 -10.15 -5.80 13.68
C MET A 431 -11.20 -4.68 13.56
N TYR A 432 -10.84 -3.44 13.93
CA TYR A 432 -11.74 -2.29 13.87
C TYR A 432 -11.57 -1.44 12.62
N ARG A 433 -10.58 -1.71 11.78
CA ARG A 433 -10.32 -0.96 10.55
C ARG A 433 -11.35 -1.26 9.46
N ASP A 434 -11.57 -0.32 8.54
CA ASP A 434 -12.53 -0.47 7.44
C ASP A 434 -12.14 -1.60 6.47
N SER A 435 -10.84 -1.91 6.35
CA SER A 435 -10.35 -2.98 5.49
C SER A 435 -10.50 -4.39 6.06
N PHE A 436 -10.72 -4.52 7.37
CA PHE A 436 -10.77 -5.82 8.03
C PHE A 436 -12.04 -6.60 7.62
N PRO A 437 -11.93 -7.91 7.30
CA PRO A 437 -13.08 -8.70 6.85
C PRO A 437 -14.22 -8.71 7.86
N GLU A 438 -15.40 -8.30 7.42
CA GLU A 438 -16.56 -8.15 8.31
C GLU A 438 -17.05 -9.49 8.85
N ASP A 439 -17.00 -10.56 8.04
CA ASP A 439 -17.33 -11.92 8.49
C ASP A 439 -16.43 -12.35 9.66
N LEU A 440 -15.15 -12.02 9.58
CA LEU A 440 -14.17 -12.34 10.61
C LEU A 440 -14.39 -11.49 11.87
N ARG A 441 -14.68 -10.20 11.70
CA ARG A 441 -15.05 -9.30 12.81
C ARG A 441 -16.24 -9.85 13.59
N GLN A 442 -17.29 -10.28 12.89
CA GLN A 442 -18.49 -10.83 13.52
C GLN A 442 -18.22 -12.14 14.27
N LYS A 443 -17.35 -13.01 13.73
CA LYS A 443 -16.90 -14.24 14.43
C LYS A 443 -16.17 -13.91 15.73
N ILE A 444 -15.23 -12.97 15.70
CA ILE A 444 -14.49 -12.50 16.88
C ILE A 444 -15.45 -11.95 17.95
N LEU A 445 -16.36 -11.05 17.57
CA LEU A 445 -17.31 -10.43 18.49
C LEU A 445 -18.32 -11.44 19.08
N SER A 446 -18.75 -12.41 18.26
CA SER A 446 -19.65 -13.49 18.71
C SER A 446 -18.97 -14.39 19.74
N TYR A 447 -17.73 -14.79 19.46
CA TYR A 447 -16.91 -15.59 20.38
C TYR A 447 -16.66 -14.83 21.69
N ALA A 448 -16.28 -13.55 21.61
CA ALA A 448 -16.07 -12.72 22.80
C ALA A 448 -17.33 -12.61 23.67
N LYS A 449 -18.50 -12.47 23.03
CA LYS A 449 -19.80 -12.45 23.73
C LYS A 449 -20.12 -13.78 24.41
N GLU A 450 -19.94 -14.90 23.71
CA GLU A 450 -20.18 -16.25 24.25
C GLU A 450 -19.30 -16.55 25.47
N HIS A 451 -18.03 -16.13 25.41
CA HIS A 451 -17.04 -16.39 26.44
C HIS A 451 -16.84 -15.25 27.45
N ASN A 452 -17.69 -14.20 27.42
CA ASN A 452 -17.63 -13.03 28.32
C ASN A 452 -16.27 -12.29 28.32
N ILE A 453 -15.60 -12.22 27.18
CA ILE A 453 -14.35 -11.49 27.00
C ILE A 453 -14.65 -10.00 26.76
N LYS A 454 -13.86 -9.12 27.39
CA LYS A 454 -13.99 -7.66 27.27
C LYS A 454 -12.64 -7.05 26.92
N ASP A 455 -12.63 -6.14 25.95
CA ASP A 455 -11.44 -5.41 25.50
C ASP A 455 -10.96 -4.36 26.52
#